data_AF-V5GSS6-F1
#
_entry.id   AF-V5GSS6-F1
#
_cell.length_a   1.000
_cell.length_b   1.000
_cell.length_c   1.000
_cell.angle_alpha   90.00
_cell.angle_beta   90.00
_cell.angle_gamma   90.00
#
_symmetry.space_group_name_H-M   'P 1'
#
loop_
_entity.id
_entity.type
_entity.pdbx_description
1 polymer ?
#
loop_
_entity_poly.entity_id
_entity_poly.type
_entity_poly.pdbx_seq_one_letter_code
_entity_poly.pdbx_strand_id
1 'polypeptide(L)'
;WLPRVFMFVVSCLFFFFFASYFYLIYQFSTFEGTITIVIDTTWFEPGSDSEEDQEAAERMLQFTFGLYANPIFMGNWPQVVIDRIAERSELEGFSSSRLPAFTDEEIVYIKGTYDYLALNHYSTLMVNATADAPIGDPSYDNDISVLAWRQPEWPSGSADWFAVVPWGMRRLLVWLKKTYGDVEIIITENGLSDNTGIMEDDHRVSYYQGYLSACLDA
;
A
#
# COMPACT_ATOMS: atom_id res chain seq x y z
N TRP A 1 12.89 -7.90 -14.97
CA TRP A 1 12.65 -6.97 -13.85
C TRP A 1 11.43 -7.37 -13.03
N LEU A 2 10.32 -7.79 -13.66
CA LEU A 2 9.10 -8.27 -13.00
C LEU A 2 9.24 -9.44 -12.01
N PRO A 3 10.06 -10.48 -12.27
CA PRO A 3 10.27 -11.53 -11.30
C PRO A 3 10.86 -10.98 -10.01
N ARG A 4 11.60 -9.86 -10.04
CA ARG A 4 12.24 -9.30 -8.84
C ARG A 4 11.28 -8.55 -7.93
N VAL A 5 10.27 -7.84 -8.45
CA VAL A 5 9.31 -7.11 -7.61
C VAL A 5 8.42 -8.11 -6.87
N PHE A 6 7.79 -9.03 -7.60
CA PHE A 6 6.96 -10.05 -6.97
C PHE A 6 7.78 -11.01 -6.11
N MET A 7 8.99 -11.42 -6.54
CA MET A 7 9.87 -12.22 -5.67
C MET A 7 10.35 -11.43 -4.46
N PHE A 8 10.52 -10.11 -4.54
CA PHE A 8 10.85 -9.27 -3.38
C PHE A 8 9.68 -9.20 -2.40
N VAL A 9 8.47 -8.90 -2.89
CA VAL A 9 7.25 -8.89 -2.07
C VAL A 9 7.04 -10.25 -1.41
N VAL A 10 7.10 -11.32 -2.20
CA VAL A 10 7.00 -12.70 -1.72
C VAL A 10 8.09 -12.99 -0.69
N SER A 11 9.35 -12.62 -0.95
CA SER A 11 10.45 -12.81 0.02
C SER A 11 10.22 -12.03 1.31
N CYS A 12 9.73 -10.80 1.24
CA CYS A 12 9.39 -9.98 2.42
C CYS A 12 8.26 -10.62 3.22
N LEU A 13 7.20 -11.09 2.55
CA LEU A 13 6.07 -11.77 3.19
C LEU A 13 6.51 -13.08 3.84
N PHE A 14 7.29 -13.91 3.15
CA PHE A 14 7.85 -15.13 3.72
C PHE A 14 8.79 -14.84 4.90
N PHE A 15 9.63 -13.80 4.81
CA PHE A 15 10.53 -13.45 5.91
C PHE A 15 9.75 -12.97 7.15
N PHE A 16 8.76 -12.11 6.95
CA PHE A 16 7.85 -11.66 8.00
C PHE A 16 7.09 -12.83 8.62
N PHE A 17 6.57 -13.72 7.79
CA PHE A 17 5.93 -14.97 8.19
C PHE A 17 6.84 -15.84 9.07
N PHE A 18 8.10 -16.03 8.68
CA PHE A 18 9.02 -16.86 9.46
C PHE A 18 9.30 -16.21 10.82
N ALA A 19 9.40 -14.88 10.85
CA ALA A 19 9.55 -14.13 12.09
C ALA A 19 8.31 -14.22 13.00
N SER A 20 7.10 -14.08 12.47
CA SER A 20 5.85 -14.17 13.24
C SER A 20 5.59 -15.58 13.74
N TYR A 21 5.84 -16.60 12.93
CA TYR A 21 5.75 -17.99 13.37
C TYR A 21 6.78 -18.32 14.45
N PHE A 22 8.04 -17.88 14.28
CA PHE A 22 9.06 -18.09 15.29
C PHE A 22 8.70 -17.37 16.61
N TYR A 23 8.14 -16.17 16.51
CA TYR A 23 7.63 -15.40 17.65
C TYR A 23 6.52 -16.18 18.38
N LEU A 24 5.51 -16.65 17.65
CA LEU A 24 4.36 -17.37 18.19
C LEU A 24 4.71 -18.74 18.78
N ILE A 25 5.64 -19.48 18.17
CA ILE A 25 5.87 -20.90 18.52
C ILE A 25 7.12 -21.13 19.38
N TYR A 26 8.23 -20.45 19.10
CA TYR A 26 9.54 -20.95 19.56
C TYR A 26 10.18 -20.19 20.71
N GLN A 27 9.86 -18.92 20.97
CA GLN A 27 10.62 -18.18 21.99
C GLN A 27 9.91 -17.12 22.82
N PHE A 28 8.66 -16.72 22.52
CA PHE A 28 8.02 -15.61 23.23
C PHE A 28 6.64 -15.90 23.83
N SER A 29 6.21 -17.16 23.94
CA SER A 29 4.97 -17.52 24.68
C SER A 29 4.97 -17.13 26.16
N THR A 30 6.11 -16.64 26.68
CA THR A 30 6.28 -16.11 28.04
C THR A 30 6.34 -14.58 28.11
N PHE A 31 6.32 -13.89 26.97
CA PHE A 31 6.37 -12.43 26.87
C PHE A 31 5.11 -11.90 26.16
N GLU A 32 4.39 -10.97 26.78
CA GLU A 32 3.19 -10.31 26.24
C GLU A 32 3.55 -9.23 25.19
N GLY A 33 4.33 -9.59 24.18
CA GLY A 33 4.64 -8.68 23.07
C GLY A 33 3.61 -8.76 21.95
N THR A 34 3.72 -7.84 21.01
CA THR A 34 2.93 -7.81 19.78
C THR A 34 3.85 -7.69 18.57
N ILE A 35 3.43 -8.22 17.43
CA ILE A 35 4.14 -8.23 16.16
C ILE A 35 3.21 -7.85 15.00
N THR A 36 3.74 -7.06 14.07
CA THR A 36 3.10 -6.78 12.79
C THR A 36 4.15 -6.36 11.75
N ILE A 37 3.71 -6.16 10.52
CA ILE A 37 4.48 -5.54 9.44
C ILE A 37 4.05 -4.08 9.27
N VAL A 38 5.02 -3.20 9.07
CA VAL A 38 4.77 -1.81 8.70
C VAL A 38 4.64 -1.72 7.19
N ILE A 39 3.55 -1.14 6.71
CA ILE A 39 3.30 -0.95 5.27
C ILE A 39 3.21 0.56 4.99
N ASP A 40 4.01 1.02 4.03
CA ASP A 40 3.94 2.38 3.49
C ASP A 40 2.86 2.49 2.42
N THR A 41 2.08 3.56 2.44
CA THR A 41 1.12 3.85 1.36
C THR A 41 0.76 5.33 1.25
N THR A 42 0.71 5.77 0.00
CA THR A 42 0.13 7.04 -0.43
C THR A 42 -1.39 6.89 -0.57
N TRP A 43 -2.17 7.91 -0.22
CA TRP A 43 -3.58 7.92 -0.59
C TRP A 43 -3.69 8.25 -2.09
N PHE A 44 -4.46 7.44 -2.83
CA PHE A 44 -4.70 7.65 -4.25
C PHE A 44 -6.12 8.16 -4.45
N GLU A 45 -6.23 9.45 -4.74
CA GLU A 45 -7.51 10.10 -5.02
C GLU A 45 -7.87 9.95 -6.50
N PRO A 46 -9.11 9.54 -6.85
CA PRO A 46 -9.55 9.52 -8.24
C PRO A 46 -9.41 10.89 -8.90
N GLY A 47 -8.89 10.93 -10.13
CA GLY A 47 -8.70 12.16 -10.88
C GLY A 47 -10.00 12.82 -11.35
N SER A 48 -11.09 12.06 -11.37
CA SER A 48 -12.45 12.52 -11.66
C SER A 48 -13.48 11.60 -11.00
N ASP A 49 -14.76 11.97 -11.09
CA ASP A 49 -15.88 11.14 -10.61
C ASP A 49 -16.21 9.96 -11.55
N SER A 50 -15.44 9.74 -12.62
CA SER A 50 -15.68 8.63 -13.55
C SER A 50 -15.42 7.28 -12.86
N GLU A 51 -16.15 6.24 -13.30
CA GLU A 51 -15.98 4.88 -12.78
C GLU A 51 -14.57 4.37 -13.06
N GLU A 52 -14.01 4.70 -14.22
CA GLU A 52 -12.67 4.29 -14.62
C GLU A 52 -11.59 4.85 -13.69
N ASP A 53 -11.67 6.13 -13.31
CA ASP A 53 -10.71 6.76 -12.40
C ASP A 53 -10.86 6.24 -10.96
N GLN A 54 -12.08 5.92 -10.53
CA GLN A 54 -12.33 5.29 -9.23
C GLN A 54 -11.75 3.88 -9.15
N GLU A 55 -11.95 3.06 -10.20
CA GLU A 55 -11.36 1.73 -10.31
C GLU A 55 -9.83 1.80 -10.41
N ALA A 56 -9.28 2.80 -11.11
CA ALA A 56 -7.85 3.03 -11.19
C ALA A 56 -7.23 3.35 -9.82
N ALA A 57 -7.87 4.22 -9.03
CA ALA A 57 -7.44 4.54 -7.68
C ALA A 57 -7.48 3.31 -6.75
N GLU A 58 -8.57 2.54 -6.77
CA GLU A 58 -8.68 1.30 -6.01
C GLU A 58 -7.63 0.28 -6.44
N ARG A 59 -7.41 0.11 -7.75
CA ARG A 59 -6.37 -0.78 -8.28
C ARG A 59 -4.99 -0.34 -7.80
N MET A 60 -4.68 0.95 -7.78
CA MET A 60 -3.40 1.45 -7.27
C MET A 60 -3.23 1.14 -5.77
N LEU A 61 -4.28 1.30 -4.94
CA LEU A 61 -4.27 0.92 -3.53
C LEU A 61 -4.02 -0.59 -3.34
N GLN A 62 -4.65 -1.43 -4.16
CA GLN A 62 -4.48 -2.88 -4.08
C GLN A 62 -3.08 -3.33 -4.54
N PHE A 63 -2.52 -2.72 -5.58
CA PHE A 63 -1.16 -3.01 -6.02
C PHE A 63 -0.10 -2.50 -5.04
N THR A 64 -0.37 -1.43 -4.29
CA THR A 64 0.57 -0.89 -3.29
C THR A 64 0.37 -1.49 -1.89
N PHE A 65 -0.65 -1.05 -1.15
CA PHE A 65 -0.94 -1.54 0.19
C PHE A 65 -1.42 -2.99 0.17
N GLY A 66 -2.39 -3.28 -0.71
CA GLY A 66 -3.08 -4.58 -0.74
C GLY A 66 -2.15 -5.74 -1.07
N LEU A 67 -1.09 -5.51 -1.84
CA LEU A 67 -0.14 -6.54 -2.22
C LEU A 67 0.59 -7.13 -1.00
N TYR A 68 0.80 -6.33 0.06
CA TYR A 68 1.38 -6.81 1.32
C TYR A 68 0.31 -7.16 2.35
N ALA A 69 -0.74 -6.35 2.44
CA ALA A 69 -1.76 -6.52 3.47
C ALA A 69 -2.74 -7.67 3.17
N ASN A 70 -3.22 -7.84 1.94
CA ASN A 70 -4.22 -8.88 1.68
C ASN A 70 -3.76 -10.30 2.05
N PRO A 71 -2.53 -10.74 1.76
CA PRO A 71 -2.07 -12.05 2.22
C PRO A 71 -2.18 -12.20 3.75
N ILE A 72 -1.77 -11.19 4.51
CA ILE A 72 -1.75 -11.23 5.98
C ILE A 72 -3.16 -11.11 6.58
N PHE A 73 -4.01 -10.24 6.06
CA PHE A 73 -5.32 -9.94 6.64
C PHE A 73 -6.45 -10.79 6.04
N MET A 74 -6.36 -11.13 4.76
CA MET A 74 -7.40 -11.85 3.99
C MET A 74 -6.99 -13.26 3.57
N GLY A 75 -5.68 -13.53 3.44
CA GLY A 75 -5.08 -14.84 3.18
C GLY A 75 -4.46 -15.00 1.80
N ASN A 76 -4.87 -14.24 0.79
CA ASN A 76 -4.38 -14.36 -0.59
C ASN A 76 -4.11 -12.96 -1.19
N TRP A 77 -3.56 -12.88 -2.39
CA TRP A 77 -3.41 -11.61 -3.12
C TRP A 77 -4.76 -10.91 -3.35
N PRO A 78 -4.78 -9.59 -3.57
CA PRO A 78 -5.99 -8.92 -4.06
C PRO A 78 -6.47 -9.52 -5.38
N GLN A 79 -7.78 -9.74 -5.51
CA GLN A 79 -8.35 -10.35 -6.72
C GLN A 79 -8.03 -9.54 -7.98
N VAL A 80 -8.09 -8.20 -7.90
CA VAL A 80 -7.73 -7.31 -9.02
C VAL A 80 -6.28 -7.49 -9.48
N VAL A 81 -5.37 -7.80 -8.56
CA VAL A 81 -3.95 -8.05 -8.87
C VAL A 81 -3.82 -9.42 -9.58
N ILE A 82 -4.51 -10.45 -9.07
CA ILE A 82 -4.51 -11.80 -9.65
C ILE A 82 -5.01 -11.75 -11.09
N ASP A 83 -6.22 -11.20 -11.29
CA ASP A 83 -6.90 -11.20 -12.58
C ASP A 83 -6.09 -10.43 -13.62
N ARG A 84 -5.61 -9.25 -13.25
CA ARG A 84 -4.91 -8.36 -14.16
C ARG A 84 -3.55 -8.87 -14.57
N ILE A 85 -2.77 -9.42 -13.63
CA ILE A 85 -1.47 -10.02 -13.98
C ILE A 85 -1.68 -11.29 -14.80
N ALA A 86 -2.71 -12.09 -14.52
CA ALA A 86 -3.03 -13.28 -15.30
C ALA A 86 -3.37 -12.92 -16.75
N GLU A 87 -4.30 -11.99 -16.96
CA GLU A 87 -4.69 -11.50 -18.29
C GLU A 87 -3.48 -10.96 -19.06
N ARG A 88 -2.71 -10.05 -18.44
CA ARG A 88 -1.50 -9.50 -19.05
C ARG A 88 -0.48 -10.59 -19.39
N SER A 89 -0.31 -11.58 -18.52
CA SER A 89 0.64 -12.69 -18.76
C SER A 89 0.22 -13.55 -19.95
N GLU A 90 -1.08 -13.84 -20.08
CA GLU A 90 -1.62 -14.58 -21.22
C GLU A 90 -1.41 -13.81 -22.53
N LEU A 91 -1.73 -12.52 -22.55
CA LEU A 91 -1.53 -11.66 -23.73
C LEU A 91 -0.06 -11.57 -24.15
N GLU A 92 0.84 -11.53 -23.17
CA GLU A 92 2.30 -11.55 -23.36
C GLU A 92 2.85 -12.93 -23.77
N GLY A 93 2.00 -13.95 -23.89
CA GLY A 93 2.36 -15.28 -24.37
C GLY A 93 3.02 -16.18 -23.32
N PHE A 94 2.91 -15.85 -22.03
CA PHE A 94 3.37 -16.74 -20.96
C PHE A 94 2.41 -17.92 -20.79
N SER A 95 2.96 -19.10 -20.53
CA SER A 95 2.17 -20.32 -20.27
C SER A 95 1.51 -20.35 -18.89
N SER A 96 1.81 -19.37 -18.04
CA SER A 96 1.27 -19.23 -16.68
C SER A 96 1.38 -17.77 -16.23
N SER A 97 0.60 -17.40 -15.19
CA SER A 97 0.67 -16.06 -14.60
C SER A 97 2.07 -15.75 -14.08
N ARG A 98 2.52 -14.50 -14.25
CA ARG A 98 3.76 -13.98 -13.66
C ARG A 98 3.66 -13.78 -12.14
N LEU A 99 2.45 -13.72 -11.59
CA LEU A 99 2.19 -13.68 -10.15
C LEU A 99 2.19 -15.11 -9.57
N PRO A 100 3.08 -15.45 -8.64
CA PRO A 100 3.04 -16.76 -7.98
C PRO A 100 1.73 -16.95 -7.21
N ALA A 101 1.11 -18.11 -7.35
CA ALA A 101 -0.06 -18.48 -6.55
C ALA A 101 0.38 -19.02 -5.18
N PHE A 102 -0.36 -18.67 -4.13
CA PHE A 102 -0.25 -19.36 -2.85
C PHE A 102 -0.97 -20.71 -2.91
N THR A 103 -0.44 -21.71 -2.21
CA THR A 103 -1.20 -22.95 -1.95
C THR A 103 -2.26 -22.73 -0.87
N ASP A 104 -3.23 -23.63 -0.77
CA ASP A 104 -4.24 -23.56 0.29
C ASP A 104 -3.62 -23.59 1.69
N GLU A 105 -2.54 -24.37 1.87
CA GLU A 105 -1.78 -24.43 3.13
C GLU A 105 -1.08 -23.10 3.42
N GLU A 106 -0.48 -22.46 2.42
CA GLU A 106 0.18 -21.16 2.57
C GLU A 106 -0.84 -20.06 2.93
N ILE A 107 -2.00 -20.04 2.27
CA ILE A 107 -3.10 -19.11 2.55
C ILE A 107 -3.57 -19.24 4.00
N VAL A 108 -3.83 -20.47 4.45
CA VAL A 108 -4.28 -20.73 5.83
C VAL A 108 -3.24 -20.27 6.85
N TYR A 109 -1.96 -20.44 6.53
CA TYR A 109 -0.90 -20.12 7.47
C TYR A 109 -0.61 -18.61 7.55
N ILE A 110 -0.54 -17.90 6.42
CA ILE A 110 -0.19 -16.48 6.41
C ILE A 110 -1.32 -15.59 6.97
N LYS A 111 -2.56 -16.02 6.80
CA LYS A 111 -3.74 -15.28 7.26
C LYS A 111 -3.75 -15.15 8.78
N GLY A 112 -3.92 -13.93 9.28
CA GLY A 112 -4.00 -13.64 10.71
C GLY A 112 -2.65 -13.51 11.41
N THR A 113 -1.54 -13.43 10.66
CA THR A 113 -0.19 -13.26 11.23
C THR A 113 0.13 -11.82 11.63
N TYR A 114 -0.79 -11.17 12.34
CA TYR A 114 -0.67 -9.79 12.81
C TYR A 114 -1.41 -9.59 14.13
N ASP A 115 -0.93 -8.68 14.97
CA ASP A 115 -1.65 -8.22 16.16
C ASP A 115 -2.41 -6.89 15.93
N TYR A 116 -1.89 -6.03 15.06
CA TYR A 116 -2.47 -4.74 14.67
C TYR A 116 -1.98 -4.35 13.26
N LEU A 117 -2.53 -3.28 12.66
CA LEU A 117 -2.09 -2.75 11.38
C LEU A 117 -1.13 -1.58 11.60
N ALA A 118 0.07 -1.65 11.04
CA ALA A 118 1.03 -0.53 11.11
C ALA A 118 1.15 0.18 9.76
N LEU A 119 1.02 1.50 9.79
CA LEU A 119 0.97 2.35 8.59
C LEU A 119 2.03 3.44 8.62
N ASN A 120 2.78 3.55 7.53
CA ASN A 120 3.52 4.75 7.18
C ASN A 120 2.72 5.54 6.14
N HIS A 121 2.36 6.79 6.43
CA HIS A 121 1.63 7.63 5.50
C HIS A 121 2.12 9.07 5.52
N TYR A 122 2.28 9.62 4.32
CA TYR A 122 2.97 10.90 4.11
C TYR A 122 2.26 11.85 3.16
N SER A 123 1.68 11.32 2.08
CA SER A 123 1.28 12.10 0.90
C SER A 123 0.01 11.57 0.24
N THR A 124 -0.55 12.36 -0.66
CA THR A 124 -1.66 11.99 -1.55
C THR A 124 -1.31 12.30 -2.99
N LEU A 125 -1.72 11.43 -3.91
CA LEU A 125 -1.63 11.66 -5.36
C LEU A 125 -3.02 11.53 -5.99
N MET A 126 -3.23 12.27 -7.07
CA MET A 126 -4.35 12.07 -7.97
C MET A 126 -4.02 10.89 -8.91
N VAL A 127 -5.02 10.10 -9.28
CA VAL A 127 -4.88 8.94 -10.16
C VAL A 127 -5.93 8.95 -11.24
N ASN A 128 -5.50 8.85 -12.49
CA ASN A 128 -6.39 8.59 -13.62
C ASN A 128 -6.16 7.21 -14.23
N ALA A 129 -7.22 6.62 -14.76
CA ALA A 129 -7.11 5.46 -15.62
C ALA A 129 -6.31 5.79 -16.89
N THR A 130 -5.48 4.85 -17.33
CA THR A 130 -4.81 4.93 -18.63
C THR A 130 -5.14 3.71 -19.46
N ALA A 131 -5.06 3.85 -20.78
CA ALA A 131 -5.07 2.69 -21.66
C ALA A 131 -3.89 1.77 -21.33
N ASP A 132 -4.12 0.46 -21.46
CA ASP A 132 -3.07 -0.54 -21.26
C ASP A 132 -1.92 -0.32 -22.25
N ALA A 133 -0.69 -0.43 -21.74
CA ALA A 133 0.49 -0.38 -22.58
C ALA A 133 0.50 -1.54 -23.59
N PRO A 134 1.10 -1.36 -24.78
CA PRO A 134 1.27 -2.44 -25.74
C PRO A 134 1.90 -3.68 -25.10
N ILE A 135 1.48 -4.85 -25.58
CA ILE A 135 2.06 -6.13 -25.21
C ILE A 135 3.49 -6.23 -25.77
N GLY A 136 4.40 -6.82 -24.99
CA GLY A 136 5.79 -7.07 -25.35
C GLY A 136 6.80 -6.53 -24.32
N ASP A 137 6.32 -5.79 -23.31
CA ASP A 137 7.14 -5.28 -22.21
C ASP A 137 6.43 -5.44 -20.85
N PRO A 138 6.48 -6.64 -20.25
CA PRO A 138 5.93 -6.89 -18.93
C PRO A 138 6.59 -5.97 -17.89
N SER A 139 5.81 -5.06 -17.28
CA SER A 139 6.24 -4.15 -16.21
C SER A 139 5.18 -4.05 -15.11
N TYR A 140 5.61 -3.76 -13.88
CA TYR A 140 4.69 -3.56 -12.75
C TYR A 140 3.74 -2.38 -13.00
N ASP A 141 4.26 -1.28 -13.55
CA ASP A 141 3.46 -0.11 -13.89
C ASP A 141 2.48 -0.38 -15.03
N ASN A 142 2.87 -1.20 -16.02
CA ASN A 142 1.98 -1.63 -17.10
C ASN A 142 0.86 -2.55 -16.57
N ASP A 143 1.16 -3.40 -15.59
CA ASP A 143 0.15 -4.22 -14.93
C ASP A 143 -0.84 -3.38 -14.11
N ILE A 144 -0.43 -2.21 -13.59
CA ILE A 144 -1.34 -1.28 -12.93
C ILE A 144 -2.13 -0.45 -13.97
N SER A 145 -1.47 0.07 -15.00
CA SER A 145 -1.97 1.05 -15.99
C SER A 145 -2.80 2.17 -15.37
N VAL A 146 -2.10 3.04 -14.66
CA VAL A 146 -2.65 4.30 -14.14
C VAL A 146 -1.64 5.42 -14.32
N LEU A 147 -2.14 6.65 -14.34
CA LEU A 147 -1.32 7.86 -14.23
C LEU A 147 -1.49 8.43 -12.84
N ALA A 148 -0.46 8.31 -12.00
CA ALA A 148 -0.40 9.00 -10.72
C ALA A 148 0.31 10.35 -10.88
N TRP A 149 -0.28 11.41 -10.33
CA TRP A 149 0.26 12.76 -10.43
C TRP A 149 -0.08 13.60 -9.21
N ARG A 150 0.74 14.63 -8.96
CA ARG A 150 0.51 15.59 -7.89
C ARG A 150 -0.32 16.75 -8.43
N GLN A 151 -1.41 17.08 -7.74
CA GLN A 151 -2.16 18.31 -8.01
C GLN A 151 -1.24 19.53 -7.81
N PRO A 152 -1.00 20.37 -8.85
CA PRO A 152 -0.03 21.46 -8.78
C PRO A 152 -0.28 22.46 -7.64
N GLU A 153 -1.54 22.67 -7.28
CA GLU A 153 -1.97 23.59 -6.22
C GLU A 153 -1.71 23.07 -4.81
N TRP A 154 -1.44 21.76 -4.63
CA TRP A 154 -1.16 21.21 -3.31
C TRP A 154 0.24 21.61 -2.85
N PRO A 155 0.40 22.08 -1.59
CA PRO A 155 1.72 22.36 -1.05
C PRO A 155 2.61 21.11 -1.08
N SER A 156 3.91 21.30 -1.27
CA SER A 156 4.90 20.22 -1.37
C SER A 156 5.89 20.33 -0.21
N GLY A 157 6.49 19.19 0.16
CA GLY A 157 7.71 19.17 0.96
C GLY A 157 8.95 19.43 0.11
N SER A 158 10.13 19.24 0.71
CA SER A 158 11.41 19.36 -0.02
C SER A 158 11.69 18.21 -0.99
N ALA A 159 10.89 17.15 -1.00
CA ALA A 159 10.99 16.03 -1.94
C ALA A 159 9.92 16.13 -3.05
N ASP A 160 10.34 15.93 -4.30
CA ASP A 160 9.49 16.16 -5.50
C ASP A 160 8.22 15.29 -5.57
N TRP A 161 8.23 14.12 -4.91
CA TRP A 161 7.11 13.19 -4.88
C TRP A 161 6.04 13.57 -3.83
N PHE A 162 6.32 14.53 -2.96
CA PHE A 162 5.56 14.78 -1.74
C PHE A 162 4.47 15.85 -1.95
N ALA A 163 3.26 15.59 -1.47
CA ALA A 163 2.18 16.57 -1.39
C ALA A 163 1.60 16.60 0.03
N VAL A 164 1.44 17.79 0.59
CA VAL A 164 0.86 18.00 1.92
C VAL A 164 -0.66 18.01 1.79
N VAL A 165 -1.28 16.88 2.09
CA VAL A 165 -2.72 16.66 1.87
C VAL A 165 -3.32 15.91 3.07
N PRO A 166 -3.59 16.61 4.19
CA PRO A 166 -3.99 15.94 5.42
C PRO A 166 -5.28 15.13 5.31
N TRP A 167 -6.26 15.57 4.52
CA TRP A 167 -7.50 14.82 4.34
C TRP A 167 -7.30 13.45 3.69
N GLY A 168 -6.19 13.24 2.98
CA GLY A 168 -5.83 11.93 2.43
C GLY A 168 -5.55 10.89 3.51
N MET A 169 -4.99 11.29 4.65
CA MET A 169 -4.80 10.42 5.82
C MET A 169 -6.15 9.88 6.32
N ARG A 170 -7.14 10.76 6.48
CA ARG A 170 -8.50 10.35 6.89
C ARG A 170 -9.10 9.35 5.90
N ARG A 171 -9.03 9.65 4.60
CA ARG A 171 -9.59 8.78 3.56
C ARG A 171 -8.90 7.41 3.54
N LEU A 172 -7.57 7.38 3.71
CA LEU A 172 -6.82 6.14 3.80
C LEU A 172 -7.23 5.32 5.03
N LEU A 173 -7.35 5.94 6.21
CA LEU A 173 -7.79 5.25 7.43
C LEU A 173 -9.22 4.68 7.29
N VAL A 174 -10.14 5.43 6.69
CA VAL A 174 -11.50 4.97 6.39
C VAL A 174 -11.48 3.80 5.40
N TRP A 175 -10.65 3.88 4.36
CA TRP A 175 -10.47 2.79 3.40
C TRP A 175 -9.91 1.54 4.08
N LEU A 176 -8.87 1.66 4.91
CA LEU A 176 -8.28 0.55 5.65
C LEU A 176 -9.31 -0.13 6.55
N LYS A 177 -10.10 0.65 7.31
CA LYS A 177 -11.18 0.12 8.16
C LYS A 177 -12.26 -0.60 7.34
N LYS A 178 -12.62 -0.06 6.18
CA LYS A 178 -13.60 -0.70 5.28
C LYS A 178 -13.05 -2.00 4.67
N THR A 179 -11.78 -2.02 4.29
CA THR A 179 -11.14 -3.12 3.56
C THR A 179 -10.74 -4.25 4.50
N TYR A 180 -10.13 -3.96 5.64
CA TYR A 180 -9.56 -4.95 6.56
C TYR A 180 -10.35 -5.14 7.86
N GLY A 181 -11.45 -4.40 8.03
CA GLY A 181 -12.26 -4.42 9.25
C GLY A 181 -11.75 -3.45 10.32
N ASP A 182 -12.41 -3.47 11.47
CA ASP A 182 -12.11 -2.59 12.60
C ASP A 182 -10.92 -3.12 13.42
N VAL A 183 -9.74 -3.15 12.80
CA VAL A 183 -8.47 -3.52 13.41
C VAL A 183 -7.81 -2.28 14.01
N GLU A 184 -7.07 -2.43 15.11
CA GLU A 184 -6.23 -1.35 15.64
C GLU A 184 -5.21 -0.91 14.58
N ILE A 185 -5.15 0.40 14.31
CA ILE A 185 -4.21 1.00 13.36
C ILE A 185 -3.23 1.88 14.13
N ILE A 186 -1.92 1.60 13.97
CA ILE A 186 -0.84 2.42 14.52
C ILE A 186 -0.11 3.11 13.37
N ILE A 187 -0.10 4.45 13.39
CA ILE A 187 0.70 5.24 12.46
C ILE A 187 2.14 5.24 12.97
N THR A 188 3.01 4.50 12.29
CA THR A 188 4.42 4.34 12.68
C THR A 188 5.31 5.43 12.10
N GLU A 189 4.93 6.02 10.97
CA GLU A 189 5.59 7.19 10.41
C GLU A 189 4.62 8.18 9.75
N ASN A 190 4.86 9.46 10.02
CA ASN A 190 4.25 10.60 9.37
C ASN A 190 5.16 11.81 9.60
N GLY A 191 5.40 12.63 8.57
CA GLY A 191 6.29 13.78 8.72
C GLY A 191 6.51 14.54 7.42
N LEU A 192 7.10 15.73 7.54
CA LEU A 192 7.40 16.61 6.41
C LEU A 192 8.90 16.88 6.35
N SER A 193 9.48 16.67 5.17
CA SER A 193 10.88 17.02 4.90
C SER A 193 11.03 18.52 4.63
N ASP A 194 12.10 19.10 5.16
CA ASP A 194 12.45 20.51 4.97
C ASP A 194 13.95 20.61 4.62
N ASN A 195 14.29 21.50 3.69
CA ASN A 195 15.66 21.81 3.28
C ASN A 195 16.00 23.30 3.41
N THR A 196 15.14 24.10 4.04
CA THR A 196 15.35 25.54 4.25
C THR A 196 16.45 25.83 5.28
N GLY A 197 16.66 24.93 6.23
CA GLY A 197 17.62 25.10 7.34
C GLY A 197 17.17 26.14 8.39
N ILE A 198 15.91 26.55 8.35
CA ILE A 198 15.30 27.48 9.31
C ILE A 198 14.75 26.68 10.50
N MET A 199 14.99 27.15 11.72
CA MET A 199 14.53 26.47 12.93
C MET A 199 13.06 26.76 13.24
N GLU A 200 12.58 27.96 12.89
CA GLU A 200 11.18 28.35 12.93
C GLU A 200 10.43 27.78 11.71
N ASP A 201 9.92 26.56 11.86
CA ASP A 201 9.38 25.71 10.81
C ASP A 201 7.85 25.60 10.88
N ASP A 202 7.16 26.73 10.91
CA ASP A 202 5.68 26.81 11.05
C ASP A 202 4.92 25.96 10.01
N HIS A 203 5.53 25.72 8.84
CA HIS A 203 4.99 24.85 7.80
C HIS A 203 4.92 23.37 8.26
N ARG A 204 5.93 22.87 8.98
CA ARG A 204 5.95 21.52 9.56
C ARG A 204 5.04 21.42 10.78
N VAL A 205 4.91 22.48 11.57
CA VAL A 205 3.88 22.57 12.64
C VAL A 205 2.48 22.45 12.03
N SER A 206 2.21 23.20 10.96
CA SER A 206 0.92 23.17 10.24
C SER A 206 0.64 21.79 9.63
N TYR A 207 1.67 21.13 9.10
CA TYR A 207 1.58 19.75 8.63
C TYR A 207 1.07 18.81 9.73
N TYR A 208 1.77 18.78 10.88
CA TYR A 208 1.38 17.89 11.98
C TYR A 208 -0.01 18.21 12.53
N GLN A 209 -0.37 19.49 12.68
CA GLN A 209 -1.72 19.88 13.10
C GLN A 209 -2.78 19.36 12.13
N GLY A 210 -2.56 19.48 10.83
CA GLY A 210 -3.47 18.99 9.80
C GLY A 210 -3.63 17.47 9.83
N TYR A 211 -2.53 16.73 9.83
CA TYR A 211 -2.57 15.26 9.80
C TYR A 211 -3.14 14.67 11.10
N LEU A 212 -2.78 15.22 12.27
CA LEU A 212 -3.36 14.79 13.55
C LEU A 212 -4.87 15.07 13.62
N SER A 213 -5.32 16.21 13.07
CA SER A 213 -6.76 16.51 12.98
C SER A 213 -7.47 15.53 12.05
N ALA A 214 -6.87 15.19 10.91
CA ALA A 214 -7.42 14.20 10.00
C ALA A 214 -7.54 12.80 10.63
N CYS A 215 -6.57 12.40 11.46
CA CYS A 215 -6.65 11.16 12.24
C CYS A 215 -7.77 11.20 13.30
N LEU A 216 -7.96 12.34 13.97
CA LEU A 216 -9.03 12.50 14.96
C LEU A 216 -10.43 12.39 14.34
N ASP A 217 -10.59 12.83 13.09
CA ASP A 217 -11.85 12.82 12.33
C ASP A 217 -12.17 11.47 11.64
N ALA A 218 -11.22 10.54 11.59
CA ALA A 218 -11.33 9.24 10.91
C ALA A 218 -12.15 8.23 11.75
#